data_AF-A0A2T9XX44-F1
#
_entry.id   AF-A0A2T9XX44-F1
#
_cell.length_a   1.000
_cell.length_b   1.000
_cell.length_c   1.000
_cell.angle_alpha   90.00
_cell.angle_beta   90.00
_cell.angle_gamma   90.00
#
_symmetry.space_group_name_H-M   'P 1'
#
loop_
_entity.id
_entity.type
_entity.pdbx_description
1 polymer ?
#
loop_
_entity_poly.entity_id
_entity_poly.type
_entity_poly.pdbx_seq_one_letter_code
_entity_poly.pdbx_strand_id
1 'polypeptide(L)'
;MKPGVEKISFGYLNTKNTNGNTIWIKSSEINTFNTKTQNITLGSKNFKNQNTVVLNPKYQDSYFPSNVVGYIKDQVAKSGNCTYVGHIPIITFYIDDNMFTLRPRDYMAFVNGVCVPTIQEIDYGKHHSDSIILGQNFFKKYVVTFDYDKRQIGFTL
;
A
#
# COMPACT_ATOMS: atom_id res chain seq x y z
N MET A 1 -6.36 0.71 -20.81
CA MET A 1 -6.11 0.50 -19.35
C MET A 1 -5.81 1.85 -18.72
N LYS A 2 -6.18 2.07 -17.45
CA LYS A 2 -5.80 3.32 -16.75
C LYS A 2 -4.27 3.43 -16.69
N PRO A 3 -3.68 4.64 -16.75
CA PRO A 3 -2.26 4.83 -16.48
C PRO A 3 -1.89 4.20 -15.13
N GLY A 4 -0.85 3.36 -15.12
CA GLY A 4 -0.30 2.71 -13.91
C GLY A 4 -0.67 1.23 -13.68
N VAL A 5 -1.51 0.62 -14.52
CA VAL A 5 -1.62 -0.85 -14.61
C VAL A 5 -0.96 -1.32 -15.90
N GLU A 6 0.26 -1.82 -15.80
CA GLU A 6 1.04 -2.21 -16.98
C GLU A 6 0.49 -3.47 -17.65
N LYS A 7 0.03 -4.46 -16.85
CA LYS A 7 -0.55 -5.73 -17.35
C LYS A 7 -1.56 -6.30 -16.34
N ILE A 8 -2.61 -6.94 -16.85
CA ILE A 8 -3.54 -7.79 -16.07
C ILE A 8 -3.55 -9.15 -16.77
N SER A 9 -3.45 -10.22 -15.98
CA SER A 9 -3.52 -11.60 -16.48
C SER A 9 -4.76 -12.27 -15.89
N PHE A 10 -5.45 -13.08 -16.69
CA PHE A 10 -6.63 -13.82 -16.27
C PHE A 10 -6.36 -15.33 -16.36
N GLY A 11 -6.76 -16.08 -15.34
CA GLY A 11 -6.67 -17.54 -15.32
C GLY A 11 -5.29 -18.12 -14.99
N TYR A 12 -4.28 -17.29 -14.71
CA TYR A 12 -2.97 -17.75 -14.27
C TYR A 12 -2.21 -16.69 -13.45
N LEU A 13 -1.26 -17.16 -12.65
CA LEU A 13 -0.31 -16.33 -11.91
C LEU A 13 0.83 -15.88 -12.83
N ASN A 14 0.99 -14.57 -13.01
CA ASN A 14 2.07 -14.01 -13.81
C ASN A 14 3.16 -13.41 -12.92
N THR A 15 4.15 -14.22 -12.58
CA THR A 15 5.33 -13.84 -11.78
C THR A 15 6.54 -13.51 -12.66
N LYS A 16 6.31 -13.21 -13.94
CA LYS A 16 7.40 -12.78 -14.82
C LYS A 16 7.95 -11.44 -14.29
N ASN A 17 9.24 -11.41 -13.99
CA ASN A 17 9.98 -10.28 -13.39
C ASN A 17 9.78 -10.07 -11.88
N THR A 18 9.29 -11.06 -11.14
CA THR A 18 9.28 -11.04 -9.66
C THR A 18 10.49 -11.79 -9.11
N ASN A 19 11.00 -11.35 -7.96
CA ASN A 19 12.11 -11.95 -7.23
C ASN A 19 11.63 -12.48 -5.87
N GLY A 20 10.76 -13.49 -5.87
CA GLY A 20 10.28 -14.08 -4.63
C GLY A 20 9.18 -15.12 -4.80
N ASN A 21 8.90 -15.82 -3.71
CA ASN A 21 7.74 -16.69 -3.61
C ASN A 21 6.49 -15.85 -3.32
N THR A 22 5.34 -16.32 -3.79
CA THR A 22 4.06 -15.70 -3.49
C THR A 22 3.65 -15.96 -2.05
N ILE A 23 3.38 -14.88 -1.31
CA ILE A 23 2.79 -14.92 0.02
C ILE A 23 1.27 -14.92 -0.13
N TRP A 24 0.60 -15.95 0.36
CA TRP A 24 -0.85 -16.09 0.30
C TRP A 24 -1.51 -15.72 1.61
N ILE A 25 -2.52 -14.86 1.54
CA ILE A 25 -3.26 -14.32 2.68
C ILE A 25 -4.74 -14.60 2.47
N LYS A 26 -5.42 -15.15 3.48
CA LYS A 26 -6.86 -15.40 3.40
C LYS A 26 -7.62 -14.08 3.40
N SER A 27 -8.65 -13.99 2.56
CA SER A 27 -9.53 -12.81 2.57
C SER A 27 -10.37 -12.81 3.85
N SER A 28 -10.61 -11.63 4.42
CA SER A 28 -11.35 -11.50 5.68
C SER A 28 -12.86 -11.70 5.52
N GLU A 29 -13.41 -11.39 4.33
CA GLU A 29 -14.84 -11.49 4.04
C GLU A 29 -15.10 -12.19 2.70
N ILE A 30 -16.32 -12.72 2.54
CA ILE A 30 -16.77 -13.41 1.33
C ILE A 30 -16.98 -12.38 0.22
N ASN A 31 -16.50 -12.69 -1.00
CA ASN A 31 -16.63 -11.84 -2.20
C ASN A 31 -15.89 -10.49 -2.14
N THR A 32 -14.95 -10.32 -1.22
CA THR A 32 -14.09 -9.12 -1.14
C THR A 32 -12.64 -9.53 -1.08
N PHE A 33 -11.76 -8.75 -1.72
CA PHE A 33 -10.31 -8.88 -1.55
C PHE A 33 -9.82 -7.86 -0.52
N ASN A 34 -10.26 -8.07 0.72
CA ASN A 34 -9.81 -7.33 1.89
C ASN A 34 -9.09 -8.26 2.86
N THR A 35 -8.24 -7.66 3.69
CA THR A 35 -7.53 -8.33 4.77
C THR A 35 -7.43 -7.38 5.96
N LYS A 36 -6.80 -7.78 7.05
CA LYS A 36 -6.64 -6.94 8.24
C LYS A 36 -5.16 -6.71 8.53
N THR A 37 -4.86 -5.49 8.96
CA THR A 37 -3.58 -5.17 9.60
C THR A 37 -3.83 -4.71 11.02
N GLN A 38 -2.98 -5.13 11.94
CA GLN A 38 -3.04 -4.69 13.34
C GLN A 38 -2.07 -3.53 13.61
N ASN A 39 -1.03 -3.40 12.80
CA ASN A 39 0.07 -2.48 13.03
C ASN A 39 0.57 -1.88 11.73
N ILE A 40 0.73 -0.56 11.73
CA ILE A 40 1.52 0.17 10.73
C ILE A 40 2.69 0.81 11.46
N THR A 41 3.90 0.67 10.93
CA THR A 41 5.06 1.40 11.44
C THR A 41 5.62 2.34 10.38
N LEU A 42 6.04 3.52 10.82
CA LEU A 42 6.68 4.56 10.01
C LEU A 42 8.04 4.83 10.63
N GLY A 43 9.07 4.14 10.14
CA GLY A 43 10.37 4.10 10.82
C GLY A 43 10.24 3.54 12.24
N SER A 44 10.55 4.34 13.26
CA SER A 44 10.41 3.96 14.67
C SER A 44 9.02 4.21 15.26
N LYS A 45 8.13 4.93 14.55
CA LYS A 45 6.79 5.25 15.06
C LYS A 45 5.81 4.13 14.76
N ASN A 46 5.08 3.67 15.77
CA ASN A 46 4.06 2.63 15.63
C ASN A 46 2.65 3.25 15.71
N PHE A 47 1.79 2.84 14.79
CA PHE A 47 0.37 3.16 14.74
C PHE A 47 -0.39 1.84 14.90
N LYS A 48 -0.85 1.60 16.12
CA LYS A 48 -1.70 0.44 16.43
C LYS A 48 -3.13 0.78 16.12
N ASN A 49 -3.70 0.09 15.14
CA ASN A 49 -5.12 0.10 14.90
C ASN A 49 -5.48 -1.16 14.10
N GLN A 50 -6.60 -1.78 14.44
CA GLN A 50 -7.15 -2.83 13.58
C GLN A 50 -7.75 -2.14 12.37
N ASN A 51 -7.04 -2.17 11.26
CA ASN A 51 -7.52 -1.58 10.03
C ASN A 51 -7.88 -2.66 9.03
N THR A 52 -9.00 -2.45 8.34
CA THR A 52 -9.33 -3.22 7.14
C THR A 52 -8.44 -2.72 6.01
N VAL A 53 -7.64 -3.60 5.43
CA VAL A 53 -6.79 -3.31 4.26
C VAL A 53 -7.54 -3.76 3.02
N VAL A 54 -7.86 -2.81 2.16
CA VAL A 54 -8.53 -3.04 0.88
C VAL A 54 -7.51 -2.86 -0.25
N LEU A 55 -7.35 -3.89 -1.09
CA LEU A 55 -6.53 -3.79 -2.30
C LEU A 55 -7.41 -3.36 -3.47
N ASN A 56 -7.12 -2.20 -4.06
CA ASN A 56 -7.96 -1.71 -5.13
C ASN A 56 -7.18 -0.91 -6.19
N PRO A 57 -6.88 -1.52 -7.35
CA PRO A 57 -6.10 -0.88 -8.42
C PRO A 57 -6.85 0.27 -9.11
N LYS A 58 -8.12 0.52 -8.78
CA LYS A 58 -8.88 1.69 -9.27
C LYS A 58 -8.26 3.01 -8.80
N TYR A 59 -7.64 3.01 -7.63
CA TYR A 59 -7.04 4.18 -6.98
C TYR A 59 -5.57 4.32 -7.39
N GLN A 60 -5.16 5.52 -7.78
CA GLN A 60 -3.76 5.79 -8.13
C GLN A 60 -2.88 5.84 -6.87
N ASP A 61 -3.36 6.53 -5.84
CA ASP A 61 -2.70 6.67 -4.55
C ASP A 61 -3.20 5.61 -3.55
N SER A 62 -2.44 5.40 -2.47
CA SER A 62 -2.92 4.67 -1.31
C SER A 62 -3.52 5.63 -0.28
N TYR A 63 -4.58 5.21 0.40
CA TYR A 63 -5.31 6.02 1.37
C TYR A 63 -5.10 5.47 2.77
N PHE A 64 -4.73 6.33 3.69
CA PHE A 64 -4.41 5.99 5.08
C PHE A 64 -5.16 6.88 6.07
N PRO A 65 -5.25 6.47 7.35
CA PRO A 65 -5.75 7.33 8.41
C PRO A 65 -5.00 8.67 8.51
N SER A 66 -5.70 9.72 8.93
CA SER A 66 -5.20 11.10 8.97
C SER A 66 -3.91 11.26 9.78
N ASN A 67 -3.79 10.55 10.91
CA ASN A 67 -2.60 10.56 11.76
C ASN A 67 -1.35 9.97 11.09
N VAL A 68 -1.52 8.97 10.22
CA VAL A 68 -0.44 8.37 9.41
C VAL A 68 -0.01 9.34 8.32
N VAL A 69 -0.96 9.90 7.59
CA VAL A 69 -0.70 10.85 6.49
C VAL A 69 -0.06 12.14 7.00
N GLY A 70 -0.58 12.69 8.09
CA GLY A 70 -0.02 13.89 8.75
C GLY A 70 1.44 13.68 9.14
N TYR A 71 1.76 12.54 9.78
CA TYR A 71 3.14 12.23 10.13
C TYR A 71 4.07 12.14 8.90
N ILE A 72 3.62 11.52 7.81
CA ILE A 72 4.44 11.42 6.58
C ILE A 72 4.66 12.79 5.97
N LYS A 73 3.62 13.64 5.89
CA LYS A 73 3.75 15.02 5.41
C LYS A 73 4.77 15.82 6.23
N ASP A 74 4.78 15.66 7.55
CA ASP A 74 5.77 16.30 8.43
C ASP A 74 7.20 15.83 8.14
N GLN A 75 7.40 14.52 7.90
CA GLN A 75 8.72 13.98 7.57
C GLN A 75 9.20 14.45 6.18
N VAL A 76 8.29 14.51 5.21
CA VAL A 76 8.61 15.03 3.87
C VAL A 76 8.98 16.51 3.94
N ALA A 77 8.26 17.33 4.71
CA ALA A 77 8.62 18.74 4.92
C ALA A 77 10.03 18.90 5.51
N LYS A 78 10.41 18.02 6.45
CA LYS A 78 11.75 17.98 7.06
C LYS A 78 12.84 17.42 6.15
N SER A 79 12.48 16.76 5.04
CA SER A 79 13.45 16.18 4.10
C SER A 79 14.08 17.21 3.16
N GLY A 80 13.59 18.46 3.16
CA GLY A 80 14.05 19.49 2.24
C GLY A 80 13.78 19.11 0.79
N ASN A 81 12.51 18.82 0.46
CA ASN A 81 12.09 18.42 -0.89
C ASN A 81 12.75 17.12 -1.39
N CYS A 82 12.82 16.11 -0.53
CA CYS A 82 13.51 14.83 -0.78
C CYS A 82 15.02 14.91 -1.03
N THR A 83 15.66 16.03 -0.70
CA THR A 83 17.14 16.12 -0.68
C THR A 83 17.73 15.14 0.35
N TYR A 84 17.06 15.00 1.50
CA TYR A 84 17.43 14.06 2.55
C TYR A 84 16.40 12.94 2.68
N VAL A 85 16.42 12.01 1.72
CA VAL A 85 15.51 10.85 1.68
C VAL A 85 15.55 10.01 2.95
N GLY A 86 16.67 10.02 3.68
CA GLY A 86 16.82 9.31 4.97
C GLY A 86 15.85 9.77 6.07
N HIS A 87 15.28 10.97 5.98
CA HIS A 87 14.22 11.44 6.90
C HIS A 87 12.83 10.89 6.55
N ILE A 88 12.64 10.41 5.33
CA ILE A 88 11.35 9.93 4.86
C ILE A 88 11.24 8.45 5.27
N PRO A 89 10.24 8.08 6.10
CA PRO A 89 10.21 6.77 6.73
C PRO A 89 9.93 5.64 5.73
N ILE A 90 10.32 4.42 6.08
CA ILE A 90 9.71 3.24 5.44
C ILE A 90 8.35 3.04 6.08
N ILE A 91 7.31 2.87 5.25
CA ILE A 91 5.99 2.43 5.70
C ILE A 91 6.03 0.92 5.76
N THR A 92 5.72 0.34 6.92
CA THR A 92 5.62 -1.10 7.10
C THR A 92 4.24 -1.43 7.61
N PHE A 93 3.59 -2.43 7.05
CA PHE A 93 2.33 -2.96 7.54
C PHE A 93 2.40 -4.47 7.63
N TYR A 94 1.74 -5.00 8.65
CA TYR A 94 1.73 -6.42 8.97
C TYR A 94 0.36 -6.98 8.62
N ILE A 95 0.33 -7.88 7.65
CA ILE A 95 -0.90 -8.58 7.26
C ILE A 95 -0.68 -10.04 7.65
N ASP A 96 -1.47 -10.51 8.61
CA ASP A 96 -1.16 -11.70 9.40
C ASP A 96 0.28 -11.61 9.96
N ASP A 97 1.08 -12.67 9.81
CA ASP A 97 2.49 -12.72 10.25
C ASP A 97 3.47 -12.20 9.18
N ASN A 98 2.97 -11.65 8.07
CA ASN A 98 3.78 -11.22 6.94
C ASN A 98 4.02 -9.71 6.94
N MET A 99 5.27 -9.33 6.70
CA MET A 99 5.71 -7.93 6.67
C MET A 99 5.78 -7.40 5.24
N PHE A 100 5.04 -6.33 4.97
CA PHE A 100 5.08 -5.60 3.71
C PHE A 100 5.61 -4.20 3.92
N THR A 101 6.35 -3.67 2.95
CA THR A 101 7.00 -2.36 3.08
C THR A 101 6.75 -1.49 1.86
N LEU A 102 6.72 -0.18 2.05
CA LEU A 102 6.87 0.84 1.02
C LEU A 102 8.01 1.77 1.45
N ARG A 103 9.09 1.79 0.67
CA ARG A 103 10.22 2.72 0.83
C ARG A 103 9.82 4.06 0.21
N PRO A 104 10.51 5.16 0.54
CA PRO A 104 10.20 6.48 -0.02
C PRO A 104 10.01 6.48 -1.55
N ARG A 105 10.88 5.80 -2.31
CA ARG A 105 10.74 5.68 -3.78
C ARG A 105 9.43 5.03 -4.26
N ASP A 106 8.80 4.22 -3.41
CA ASP A 106 7.60 3.44 -3.73
C ASP A 106 6.32 4.30 -3.53
N TYR A 107 6.40 5.39 -2.77
CA TYR A 107 5.24 6.24 -2.43
C TYR A 107 5.51 7.75 -2.50
N MET A 108 6.66 8.18 -3.04
CA MET A 108 6.97 9.57 -3.33
C MET A 108 7.01 9.79 -4.84
N ALA A 109 6.51 10.93 -5.29
CA ALA A 109 6.59 11.39 -6.67
C ALA A 109 7.25 12.77 -6.74
N PHE A 110 7.92 13.04 -7.85
CA PHE A 110 8.47 14.36 -8.14
C PHE A 110 7.61 15.04 -9.20
N VAL A 111 6.89 16.09 -8.80
CA VAL A 111 5.93 16.79 -9.65
C VAL A 111 6.29 18.28 -9.63
N ASN A 112 6.56 18.85 -10.80
CA ASN A 112 6.87 20.27 -10.96
C ASN A 112 7.99 20.79 -10.03
N GLY A 113 9.06 20.00 -9.85
CA GLY A 113 10.17 20.38 -8.97
C GLY A 113 9.92 20.10 -7.49
N VAL A 114 8.77 19.55 -7.11
CA VAL A 114 8.38 19.29 -5.72
C VAL A 114 8.17 17.80 -5.48
N CYS A 115 8.76 17.30 -4.40
CA CYS A 115 8.59 15.95 -3.92
C CYS A 115 7.33 15.85 -3.07
N VAL A 116 6.37 15.06 -3.54
CA VAL A 116 5.06 14.90 -2.91
C VAL A 116 4.79 13.42 -2.61
N PRO A 117 4.17 13.10 -1.48
CA PRO A 117 3.74 11.74 -1.22
C PRO A 117 2.54 11.37 -2.11
N THR A 118 2.56 10.18 -2.73
CA THR A 118 1.43 9.56 -3.45
C THR A 118 0.56 8.75 -2.49
N ILE A 119 0.30 9.34 -1.33
CA ILE A 119 -0.60 8.81 -0.32
C ILE A 119 -1.52 9.92 0.16
N GLN A 120 -2.76 9.56 0.44
CA GLN A 120 -3.83 10.50 0.78
C GLN A 120 -4.51 10.10 2.08
N GLU A 121 -5.17 11.07 2.69
CA GLU A 121 -6.08 10.80 3.80
C GLU A 121 -7.33 10.11 3.27
N ILE A 122 -7.76 9.06 3.97
CA ILE A 122 -8.98 8.35 3.62
C ILE A 122 -10.22 9.23 3.86
N ASP A 123 -11.12 9.29 2.87
CA ASP A 123 -12.39 10.00 2.97
C ASP A 123 -13.41 9.14 3.74
N TYR A 124 -13.61 9.48 5.02
CA TYR A 124 -14.54 8.78 5.91
C TYR A 124 -16.02 8.93 5.52
N GLY A 125 -16.36 9.86 4.63
CA GLY A 125 -17.70 9.95 4.06
C GLY A 125 -17.96 8.88 2.98
N LYS A 126 -16.90 8.28 2.43
CA LYS A 126 -16.97 7.27 1.35
C LYS A 126 -16.49 5.89 1.78
N HIS A 127 -15.69 5.82 2.85
CA HIS A 127 -15.06 4.59 3.33
C HIS A 127 -15.13 4.52 4.86
N HIS A 128 -15.00 3.31 5.41
CA HIS A 128 -14.99 3.13 6.86
C HIS A 128 -13.77 3.80 7.50
N SER A 129 -13.94 4.27 8.74
CA SER A 129 -12.93 5.08 9.44
C SER A 129 -11.64 4.36 9.81
N ASP A 130 -11.71 3.05 9.80
CA ASP A 130 -10.64 2.10 10.08
C ASP A 130 -10.10 1.44 8.80
N SER A 131 -10.39 1.98 7.61
CA SER A 131 -9.92 1.38 6.37
C SER A 131 -8.59 1.98 5.90
N ILE A 132 -7.78 1.14 5.27
CA ILE A 132 -6.63 1.51 4.45
C ILE A 132 -6.93 1.01 3.04
N ILE A 133 -6.69 1.86 2.04
CA ILE A 133 -6.82 1.44 0.64
C ILE A 133 -5.43 1.42 0.05
N LEU A 134 -4.95 0.26 -0.36
CA LEU A 134 -3.71 0.15 -1.12
C LEU A 134 -4.03 0.27 -2.61
N GLY A 135 -3.60 1.39 -3.20
CA GLY A 135 -3.78 1.73 -4.60
C GLY A 135 -2.55 1.40 -5.45
N GLN A 136 -2.50 1.90 -6.68
CA GLN A 136 -1.52 1.50 -7.68
C GLN A 136 -0.06 1.69 -7.24
N ASN A 137 0.26 2.67 -6.40
CA ASN A 137 1.61 2.79 -5.83
C ASN A 137 2.08 1.53 -5.08
N PHE A 138 1.17 0.80 -4.42
CA PHE A 138 1.47 -0.51 -3.84
C PHE A 138 1.63 -1.59 -4.92
N PHE A 139 0.74 -1.61 -5.92
CA PHE A 139 0.77 -2.59 -7.02
C PHE A 139 1.99 -2.43 -7.95
N LYS A 140 2.62 -1.25 -7.97
CA LYS A 140 3.90 -1.04 -8.68
C LYS A 140 5.06 -1.80 -8.03
N LYS A 141 4.97 -2.07 -6.73
CA LYS A 141 5.99 -2.81 -5.99
C LYS A 141 5.67 -4.30 -5.89
N TYR A 142 4.41 -4.63 -5.69
CA TYR A 142 3.97 -6.01 -5.47
C TYR A 142 3.04 -6.45 -6.59
N VAL A 143 3.37 -7.57 -7.23
CA VAL A 143 2.40 -8.29 -8.05
C VAL A 143 1.34 -8.87 -7.12
N VAL A 144 0.11 -8.40 -7.29
CA VAL A 144 -1.06 -8.84 -6.50
C VAL A 144 -1.88 -9.81 -7.33
N THR A 145 -2.14 -10.99 -6.78
CA THR A 145 -2.98 -12.03 -7.37
C THR A 145 -4.24 -12.20 -6.54
N PHE A 146 -5.38 -12.24 -7.22
CA PHE A 146 -6.68 -12.44 -6.61
C PHE A 146 -7.16 -13.84 -6.97
N ASP A 147 -7.09 -14.77 -6.00
CA ASP A 147 -7.48 -16.17 -6.17
C ASP A 147 -8.89 -16.36 -5.61
N TYR A 148 -9.87 -16.29 -6.51
CA TYR A 148 -11.29 -16.37 -6.17
C TYR A 148 -11.69 -17.75 -5.65
N ASP A 149 -11.16 -18.82 -6.26
CA ASP A 149 -11.51 -20.20 -5.91
C ASP A 149 -11.06 -20.55 -4.49
N LYS A 150 -9.85 -20.09 -4.10
CA LYS A 150 -9.30 -20.31 -2.75
C LYS A 150 -9.57 -19.18 -1.78
N ARG A 151 -10.26 -18.11 -2.22
CA ARG A 151 -10.61 -16.92 -1.41
C ARG A 151 -9.39 -16.29 -0.72
N GLN A 152 -8.32 -16.11 -1.48
CA GLN A 152 -7.05 -15.61 -0.96
C GLN A 152 -6.42 -14.57 -1.90
N ILE A 153 -5.51 -13.81 -1.34
CA ILE A 153 -4.74 -12.78 -2.02
C ILE A 153 -3.28 -13.20 -1.99
N GLY A 154 -2.66 -13.24 -3.17
CA GLY A 154 -1.24 -13.52 -3.34
C GLY A 154 -0.46 -12.23 -3.53
N PHE A 155 0.66 -12.09 -2.83
CA PHE A 155 1.61 -10.99 -3.01
C PHE A 155 2.96 -11.55 -3.41
N THR A 156 3.52 -11.04 -4.51
CA THR A 156 4.88 -11.40 -4.95
C THR A 156 5.69 -10.13 -5.17
N LEU A 157 6.92 -10.08 -4.66
CA LEU A 157 7.85 -8.97 -4.83
C LEU A 157 8.62 -9.08 -6.15
#